data_AF-A0A7U9SWQ7-F1
#
_entry.id   AF-A0A7U9SWQ7-F1
#
_cell.length_a   1.000
_cell.length_b   1.000
_cell.length_c   1.000
_cell.angle_alpha   90.00
_cell.angle_beta   90.00
_cell.angle_gamma   90.00
#
_symmetry.space_group_name_H-M   'P 1'
#
loop_
_entity.id
_entity.type
_entity.pdbx_description
1 polymer ?
#
loop_
_entity_poly.entity_id
_entity_poly.type
_entity_poly.pdbx_seq_one_letter_code
_entity_poly.pdbx_strand_id
1 'polypeptide(L)'
;MFWEQEKGRLFSGDQLTGKHNIWHFLGSDEQAPFTLTYASLKKLAQKGEQIKEVYPAHGKYPLSLQCLIDILECFAYELAENYGKDIPFHTAMGDAWQHLYKEVNLIYSDERLEEFLGHPVIRK
;
A
#
# COMPACT_ATOMS: atom_id res chain seq x y z
N MET A 1 -4.39 -4.77 11.03
CA MET A 1 -3.08 -5.39 11.27
C MET A 1 -2.99 -5.86 12.73
N PHE A 2 -2.31 -6.96 13.00
CA PHE A 2 -2.13 -7.54 14.34
C PHE A 2 -0.66 -7.87 14.59
N TRP A 3 -0.11 -7.49 15.74
CA TRP A 3 1.31 -7.69 16.07
C TRP A 3 1.46 -8.57 17.31
N GLU A 4 1.99 -9.79 17.13
CA GLU A 4 2.38 -10.72 18.19
C GLU A 4 3.80 -10.35 18.67
N GLN A 5 3.86 -9.50 19.70
CA GLN A 5 5.11 -8.86 20.15
C GLN A 5 6.16 -9.88 20.60
N GLU A 6 5.76 -10.91 21.35
CA GLU A 6 6.68 -11.92 21.92
C GLU A 6 7.47 -12.65 20.84
N LYS A 7 6.83 -12.91 19.68
CA LYS A 7 7.47 -13.58 18.54
C LYS A 7 7.99 -12.61 17.49
N GLY A 8 7.67 -11.33 17.60
CA GLY A 8 7.98 -10.33 16.59
C GLY A 8 7.25 -10.56 15.26
N ARG A 9 6.06 -11.16 15.29
CA ARG A 9 5.29 -11.49 14.08
C ARG A 9 4.20 -10.48 13.83
N LEU A 10 4.17 -9.93 12.63
CA LEU A 10 3.13 -9.02 12.19
C LEU A 10 2.22 -9.69 11.18
N PHE A 11 0.93 -9.79 11.49
CA PHE A 11 -0.09 -10.05 10.48
C PHE A 11 -0.53 -8.72 9.84
N SER A 12 -0.13 -8.50 8.58
CA SER A 12 -0.38 -7.26 7.84
C SER A 12 -1.73 -7.21 7.15
N GLY A 13 -2.39 -8.35 6.97
CA GLY A 13 -3.60 -8.43 6.15
C GLY A 13 -3.31 -7.99 4.70
N ASP A 14 -4.17 -7.15 4.15
CA ASP A 14 -4.06 -6.64 2.77
C ASP A 14 -3.22 -5.35 2.63
N GLN A 15 -2.69 -4.82 3.74
CA GLN A 15 -1.96 -3.54 3.74
C GLN A 15 -0.48 -3.69 3.41
N LEU A 16 0.08 -4.89 3.57
CA LEU A 16 1.40 -5.27 3.09
C LEU A 16 1.29 -6.68 2.54
N THR A 17 1.36 -6.83 1.22
CA THR A 17 1.17 -8.10 0.51
C THR A 17 2.32 -8.44 -0.43
N GLY A 18 3.38 -7.63 -0.42
CA GLY A 18 4.45 -7.69 -1.42
C GLY A 18 3.87 -7.45 -2.82
N LYS A 19 4.30 -8.25 -3.80
CA LYS A 19 3.87 -8.11 -5.20
C LYS A 19 2.39 -8.41 -5.48
N HIS A 20 1.62 -8.83 -4.47
CA HIS A 20 0.18 -9.02 -4.61
C HIS A 20 -0.56 -7.70 -4.39
N ASN A 21 -1.77 -7.57 -4.95
CA ASN A 21 -2.54 -6.34 -4.96
C ASN A 21 -2.83 -5.79 -3.55
N ILE A 22 -2.60 -4.49 -3.38
CA ILE A 22 -3.01 -3.66 -2.26
C ILE A 22 -4.11 -2.72 -2.77
N TRP A 23 -5.33 -2.86 -2.24
CA TRP A 23 -6.50 -2.19 -2.79
C TRP A 23 -6.83 -0.88 -2.06
N HIS A 24 -6.92 0.20 -2.83
CA HIS A 24 -7.37 1.53 -2.46
C HIS A 24 -8.24 2.12 -3.58
N PHE A 25 -9.26 1.37 -3.98
CA PHE A 25 -10.14 1.70 -5.09
C PHE A 25 -11.46 2.33 -4.64
N LEU A 26 -12.04 1.80 -3.55
CA LEU A 26 -13.37 2.19 -3.06
C LEU A 26 -13.27 3.44 -2.18
N GLY A 27 -14.40 4.12 -1.95
CA GLY A 27 -14.48 5.31 -1.09
C GLY A 27 -14.15 5.06 0.39
N SER A 28 -14.03 6.14 1.16
CA SER A 28 -13.54 6.11 2.57
C SER A 28 -14.40 5.28 3.52
N ASP A 29 -15.67 5.05 3.17
CA ASP A 29 -16.58 4.22 3.95
C ASP A 29 -16.32 2.70 3.79
N GLU A 30 -15.57 2.31 2.76
CA GLU A 30 -15.30 0.90 2.41
C GLU A 30 -13.82 0.54 2.58
N GLN A 31 -12.92 1.48 2.31
CA GLN A 31 -11.47 1.28 2.40
C GLN A 31 -10.79 2.46 3.09
N ALA A 32 -9.71 2.17 3.83
CA ALA A 32 -8.92 3.22 4.44
C ALA A 32 -8.31 4.13 3.35
N PRO A 33 -8.38 5.48 3.49
CA PRO A 33 -7.67 6.40 2.62
C PRO A 33 -6.15 6.22 2.74
N PHE A 34 -5.41 6.57 1.68
CA PHE A 34 -3.95 6.50 1.64
C PHE A 34 -3.29 7.20 2.84
N THR A 35 -3.80 8.35 3.27
CA THR A 35 -3.28 9.09 4.42
C THR A 35 -3.29 8.26 5.72
N LEU A 36 -4.37 7.53 5.98
CA LEU A 36 -4.49 6.69 7.18
C LEU A 36 -3.61 5.44 7.08
N THR A 37 -3.56 4.81 5.91
CA THR A 37 -2.68 3.66 5.65
C THR A 37 -1.22 4.07 5.81
N TYR A 38 -0.78 5.15 5.16
CA TYR A 38 0.58 5.65 5.26
C TYR A 38 0.97 6.02 6.69
N ALA A 39 0.08 6.70 7.44
CA ALA A 39 0.32 7.00 8.84
C ALA A 39 0.47 5.74 9.71
N SER A 40 -0.34 4.71 9.45
CA SER A 40 -0.28 3.43 10.17
C SER A 40 1.00 2.67 9.88
N LEU A 41 1.45 2.64 8.62
CA LEU A 41 2.70 2.03 8.20
C LEU A 41 3.92 2.77 8.76
N LYS A 42 3.88 4.11 8.86
CA LYS A 42 4.95 4.87 9.54
C LYS A 42 5.08 4.51 11.01
N LYS A 43 3.95 4.40 11.74
CA LYS A 43 3.94 3.95 13.14
C LYS A 43 4.48 2.53 13.28
N LEU A 44 4.23 1.67 12.29
CA LEU A 44 4.75 0.32 12.27
C LEU A 44 6.28 0.31 12.06
N ALA A 45 6.80 1.10 11.13
CA ALA A 45 8.24 1.22 10.90
C ALA A 45 9.02 1.74 12.12
N GLN A 46 8.38 2.57 12.96
CA GLN A 46 8.97 3.01 14.24
C GLN A 46 9.21 1.86 15.23
N LYS A 47 8.60 0.68 15.03
CA LYS A 47 8.89 -0.51 15.84
C LYS A 47 10.21 -1.17 15.45
N GLY A 48 10.78 -0.81 14.31
CA GLY A 48 12.12 -1.21 13.87
C GLY A 48 12.32 -2.72 13.90
N GLU A 49 13.44 -3.14 14.48
CA GLU A 49 13.88 -4.55 14.56
C GLU A 49 12.96 -5.45 15.41
N GLN A 50 11.95 -4.90 16.09
CA GLN A 50 10.99 -5.70 16.86
C GLN A 50 10.05 -6.51 15.97
N ILE A 51 9.88 -6.11 14.70
CA ILE A 51 9.15 -6.89 13.71
C ILE A 51 10.18 -7.75 13.00
N LYS A 52 10.07 -9.06 13.14
CA LYS A 52 10.98 -10.04 12.54
C LYS A 52 10.40 -10.68 11.29
N GLU A 53 9.10 -10.92 11.29
CA GLU A 53 8.39 -11.62 10.21
C GLU A 53 7.06 -10.92 9.91
N VAL A 54 6.73 -10.78 8.63
CA VAL A 54 5.46 -10.20 8.17
C VAL A 54 4.65 -11.25 7.44
N TYR A 55 3.40 -11.42 7.83
CA TYR A 55 2.45 -12.39 7.30
C TYR A 55 1.27 -11.65 6.65
N PRO A 56 1.18 -11.63 5.31
CA PRO A 56 0.08 -11.05 4.57
C PRO A 56 -1.14 -11.97 4.53
N ALA A 57 -2.29 -11.41 4.14
CA ALA A 57 -3.47 -12.21 3.79
C ALA A 57 -3.32 -12.92 2.43
N HIS A 58 -2.52 -12.36 1.53
CA HIS A 58 -2.32 -12.86 0.17
C HIS A 58 -0.84 -12.85 -0.25
N GLY A 59 -0.52 -13.71 -1.21
CA GLY A 59 0.85 -13.82 -1.75
C GLY A 59 1.75 -14.75 -0.94
N LYS A 60 3.06 -14.61 -1.15
CA LYS A 60 4.08 -15.43 -0.48
C LYS A 60 4.34 -14.91 0.93
N TYR A 61 4.58 -15.82 1.86
CA TYR A 61 4.90 -15.47 3.24
C TYR A 61 5.98 -16.40 3.82
N PRO A 62 6.78 -15.93 4.80
CA PRO A 62 6.80 -14.55 5.32
C PRO A 62 7.36 -13.55 4.29
N LEU A 63 6.90 -12.30 4.36
CA LEU A 63 7.45 -11.20 3.57
C LEU A 63 8.73 -10.68 4.21
N SER A 64 9.66 -10.23 3.35
CA SER A 64 10.80 -9.43 3.80
C SER A 64 10.32 -8.08 4.35
N LEU A 65 10.93 -7.59 5.43
CA LEU A 65 10.70 -6.23 5.94
C LEU A 65 10.94 -5.14 4.89
N GLN A 66 11.68 -5.45 3.82
CA GLN A 66 11.84 -4.55 2.68
C GLN A 66 10.50 -4.10 2.09
N CYS A 67 9.44 -4.92 2.15
CA CYS A 67 8.13 -4.52 1.65
C CYS A 67 7.54 -3.32 2.41
N LEU A 68 7.84 -3.19 3.71
CA LEU A 68 7.43 -2.04 4.51
C LEU A 68 8.21 -0.78 4.11
N ILE A 69 9.50 -0.92 3.79
CA ILE A 69 10.33 0.20 3.33
C ILE A 69 9.83 0.66 1.96
N ASP A 70 9.65 -0.27 1.02
CA ASP A 70 9.24 0.04 -0.35
C ASP A 70 7.87 0.71 -0.41
N ILE A 71 6.89 0.28 0.40
CA ILE A 71 5.57 0.93 0.41
C ILE A 71 5.61 2.32 1.06
N LEU A 72 6.46 2.52 2.08
CA LEU A 72 6.61 3.84 2.70
C LEU A 72 7.28 4.82 1.73
N GLU A 73 8.22 4.33 0.95
CA GLU A 73 8.91 5.06 -0.12
C GLU A 73 7.94 5.42 -1.25
N CYS A 74 7.12 4.45 -1.68
CA CYS A 74 6.05 4.61 -2.65
C CYS A 74 5.08 5.73 -2.23
N PHE A 75 4.54 5.67 -1.00
CA PHE A 75 3.65 6.72 -0.49
C PHE A 75 4.35 8.07 -0.27
N ALA A 76 5.62 8.09 0.11
CA ALA A 76 6.31 9.32 0.48
C ALA A 76 6.61 10.22 -0.73
N TYR A 77 6.97 9.64 -1.87
CA TYR A 77 7.38 10.43 -3.03
C TYR A 77 7.12 9.72 -4.36
N GLU A 78 7.33 8.40 -4.44
CA GLU A 78 7.47 7.77 -5.75
C GLU A 78 6.13 7.69 -6.50
N LEU A 79 5.03 7.41 -5.79
CA LEU A 79 3.69 7.43 -6.36
C LEU A 79 3.36 8.83 -6.93
N ALA A 80 3.67 9.90 -6.20
CA ALA A 80 3.41 11.27 -6.61
C ALA A 80 4.19 11.67 -7.87
N GLU A 81 5.42 11.16 -8.04
CA GLU A 81 6.28 11.47 -9.18
C GLU A 81 5.99 10.61 -10.41
N ASN A 82 5.47 9.39 -10.21
CA ASN A 82 5.44 8.37 -11.26
C ASN A 82 4.05 7.81 -11.59
N TYR A 83 2.97 8.27 -10.92
CA TYR A 83 1.60 7.80 -11.23
C TYR A 83 1.28 7.94 -12.74
N GLY A 84 1.85 8.91 -13.45
CA GLY A 84 1.66 9.06 -14.90
C GLY A 84 2.10 7.86 -15.75
N LYS A 85 2.78 6.86 -15.17
CA LYS A 85 3.23 5.61 -15.83
C LYS A 85 2.38 4.40 -15.46
N ASP A 86 1.31 4.60 -14.69
CA ASP A 86 0.50 3.50 -14.19
C ASP A 86 -0.28 2.79 -15.28
N ILE A 87 -0.56 1.52 -15.02
CA ILE A 87 -1.23 0.64 -15.97
C ILE A 87 -2.73 0.71 -15.71
N PRO A 88 -3.58 0.92 -16.74
CA PRO A 88 -5.03 0.79 -16.58
C PRO A 88 -5.40 -0.59 -16.03
N PHE A 89 -6.28 -0.62 -15.03
CA PHE A 89 -6.67 -1.85 -14.33
C PHE A 89 -8.19 -1.95 -14.23
N HIS A 90 -8.79 -2.83 -15.04
CA HIS A 90 -10.24 -2.99 -15.09
C HIS A 90 -10.73 -4.04 -14.09
N THR A 91 -11.73 -3.68 -13.29
CA THR A 91 -12.35 -4.56 -12.29
C THR A 91 -13.85 -4.64 -12.50
N ALA A 92 -14.51 -5.61 -11.85
CA ALA A 92 -15.97 -5.66 -11.81
C ALA A 92 -16.60 -4.44 -11.11
N MET A 93 -15.83 -3.69 -10.31
CA MET A 93 -16.29 -2.53 -9.55
C MET A 93 -15.99 -1.21 -10.28
N GLY A 94 -15.31 -1.24 -11.43
CA GLY A 94 -14.96 -0.07 -12.23
C GLY A 94 -13.48 -0.04 -12.64
N ASP A 95 -13.09 1.10 -13.20
CA ASP A 95 -11.76 1.35 -13.76
C ASP A 95 -10.82 1.93 -12.71
N ALA A 96 -9.68 1.27 -12.54
CA ALA A 96 -8.64 1.64 -11.59
C ALA A 96 -7.29 1.81 -12.31
N TRP A 97 -6.28 2.16 -11.52
CA TRP A 97 -4.89 2.24 -11.91
C TRP A 97 -4.08 1.25 -11.09
N GLN A 98 -3.16 0.55 -11.75
CA GLN A 98 -2.17 -0.31 -11.13
C GLN A 98 -0.82 0.39 -11.14
N HIS A 99 -0.29 0.61 -9.95
CA HIS A 99 1.03 1.18 -9.74
C HIS A 99 1.97 0.11 -9.19
N LEU A 100 3.07 -0.11 -9.92
CA LEU A 100 4.07 -1.13 -9.62
C LEU A 100 5.39 -0.46 -9.24
N TYR A 101 5.83 -0.70 -8.00
CA TYR A 101 7.07 -0.15 -7.49
C TYR A 101 7.79 -1.16 -6.60
N LYS A 102 8.93 -1.71 -7.06
CA LYS A 102 9.71 -2.73 -6.33
C LYS A 102 8.83 -3.92 -5.87
N GLU A 103 8.62 -4.08 -4.56
CA GLU A 103 7.75 -5.10 -3.96
C GLU A 103 6.31 -4.59 -3.73
N VAL A 104 5.90 -3.46 -4.29
CA VAL A 104 4.59 -2.83 -4.12
C VAL A 104 3.77 -2.97 -5.38
N ASN A 105 2.51 -3.38 -5.21
CA ASN A 105 1.50 -3.45 -6.27
C ASN A 105 0.21 -2.80 -5.74
N LEU A 106 0.05 -1.50 -5.99
CA LEU A 106 -1.09 -0.70 -5.54
C LEU A 106 -2.15 -0.63 -6.64
N ILE A 107 -3.40 -0.90 -6.27
CA ILE A 107 -4.57 -0.72 -7.14
C ILE A 107 -5.43 0.39 -6.55
N TYR A 108 -5.67 1.46 -7.30
CA TYR A 108 -6.36 2.63 -6.77
C TYR A 108 -7.11 3.44 -7.83
N SER A 109 -8.02 4.31 -7.41
CA SER A 109 -8.73 5.24 -8.31
C SER A 109 -8.09 6.62 -8.31
N ASP A 110 -8.29 7.41 -9.38
CA ASP A 110 -7.77 8.79 -9.43
C ASP A 110 -8.28 9.62 -8.24
N GLU A 111 -9.55 9.46 -7.84
CA GLU A 111 -10.12 10.12 -6.66
C GLU A 111 -9.29 9.88 -5.38
N ARG A 112 -8.80 8.65 -5.18
CA ARG A 112 -7.96 8.32 -4.02
C ARG A 112 -6.58 8.93 -4.07
N LEU A 113 -6.00 9.01 -5.26
CA LEU A 113 -4.74 9.67 -5.43
C LEU A 113 -4.87 11.18 -5.27
N GLU A 114 -5.92 11.79 -5.82
CA GLU A 114 -6.22 13.23 -5.67
C GLU A 114 -6.42 13.62 -4.19
N GLU A 115 -7.17 12.81 -3.43
CA GLU A 115 -7.34 12.99 -1.98
C GLU A 115 -5.98 13.01 -1.26
N PHE A 116 -5.05 12.14 -1.68
CA PHE A 116 -3.75 12.00 -1.06
C PHE A 116 -2.75 13.09 -1.49
N LEU A 117 -2.75 13.47 -2.76
CA LEU A 117 -1.86 14.50 -3.31
C LEU A 117 -2.35 15.93 -2.99
N GLY A 118 -3.64 16.11 -2.71
CA GLY A 118 -4.24 17.41 -2.45
C GLY A 118 -4.40 18.28 -3.70
N HIS A 119 -4.31 17.68 -4.89
CA HIS A 119 -4.51 18.35 -6.17
C HIS A 119 -5.05 17.36 -7.24
N PRO A 120 -5.66 17.85 -8.32
CA PRO A 120 -6.13 16.99 -9.42
C PRO A 120 -5.00 16.18 -10.05
N VAL A 121 -5.33 14.96 -10.46
CA VAL A 121 -4.41 14.05 -11.14
C VAL A 121 -4.47 14.33 -12.64
N ILE A 122 -3.29 14.45 -13.27
CA ILE A 122 -3.16 14.68 -14.71
C ILE A 122 -2.45 13.48 -15.32
N ARG A 123 -3.22 12.62 -16.00
CA ARG A 123 -2.70 11.50 -16.80
C ARG A 123 -2.35 12.03 -18.20
N LYS A 124 -1.19 11.65 -18.74
CA LYS A 124 -0.76 12.03 -20.10
C LYS A 124 -1.06 10.93 -21.10
#